data_AF-A0A9W8G6P4-F1
#
_entry.id   AF-A0A9W8G6P4-F1
#
_cell.length_a   1.000
_cell.length_b   1.000
_cell.length_c   1.000
_cell.angle_alpha   90.00
_cell.angle_beta   90.00
_cell.angle_gamma   90.00
#
_symmetry.space_group_name_H-M   'P 1'
#
loop_
_entity.id
_entity.type
_entity.pdbx_description
1 polymer ?
#
loop_
_entity_poly.entity_id
_entity_poly.type
_entity_poly.pdbx_seq_one_letter_code
_entity_poly.pdbx_strand_id
1 'polypeptide(L)'
;MSDEKLYKHVDQFAQAIDQVQRTLQPILSQPLGELLPKLTPIQRCELEALVAYSINTLFWIYLKINGVPPKEHPVMSELQRVQRYIAKINRAKTTGDKDSQDRQSKDKRPMQVDSGAAERLIRGAIGSKE
;
A
#
# COMPACT_ATOMS: atom_id res chain seq x y z
N MET A 1 -1.88 -26.24 36.02
CA MET A 1 -2.36 -24.86 35.80
C MET A 1 -1.61 -24.13 34.69
N SER A 2 -0.32 -24.40 34.46
CA SER A 2 0.47 -23.83 33.35
C SER A 2 0.17 -24.48 31.99
N ASP A 3 0.00 -25.82 31.96
CA ASP A 3 -0.22 -26.55 30.70
C ASP A 3 -1.59 -26.29 30.09
N GLU A 4 -2.63 -26.18 30.91
CA GLU A 4 -4.00 -25.83 30.46
C GLU A 4 -4.04 -24.46 29.77
N LYS A 5 -3.28 -23.49 30.27
CA LYS A 5 -3.13 -22.19 29.62
C LYS A 5 -2.40 -22.34 28.28
N LEU A 6 -1.36 -23.17 28.21
CA LEU A 6 -0.61 -23.41 26.98
C LEU A 6 -1.52 -24.03 25.90
N TYR A 7 -2.24 -25.10 26.22
CA TYR A 7 -3.18 -25.74 25.29
C TYR A 7 -4.20 -24.75 24.75
N LYS A 8 -4.76 -23.90 25.61
CA LYS A 8 -5.70 -22.85 25.18
C LYS A 8 -5.09 -21.87 24.18
N HIS A 9 -3.82 -21.46 24.34
CA HIS A 9 -3.16 -20.57 23.39
C HIS A 9 -2.88 -21.27 22.05
N VAL A 10 -2.53 -22.55 22.09
CA VAL A 10 -2.32 -23.36 20.88
C VAL A 10 -3.63 -23.52 20.11
N ASP A 11 -4.73 -23.83 20.79
CA ASP A 11 -6.05 -23.95 20.17
C ASP A 11 -6.51 -22.62 19.55
N GLN A 12 -6.34 -21.52 20.27
CA GLN A 12 -6.63 -20.18 19.76
C GLN A 12 -5.79 -19.84 18.52
N PHE A 13 -4.51 -20.22 18.54
CA PHE A 13 -3.63 -20.01 17.40
C PHE A 13 -4.05 -20.86 16.19
N ALA A 14 -4.39 -22.13 16.39
CA ALA A 14 -4.89 -23.01 15.33
C ALA A 14 -6.17 -22.45 14.69
N GLN A 15 -7.14 -22.01 15.50
CA GLN A 15 -8.37 -21.37 15.03
C GLN A 15 -8.08 -20.08 14.24
N ALA A 16 -7.10 -19.28 14.68
CA ALA A 16 -6.70 -18.07 13.96
C ALA A 16 -6.09 -18.39 12.59
N ILE A 17 -5.29 -19.46 12.48
CA ILE A 17 -4.73 -19.92 11.20
C ILE A 17 -5.83 -20.44 10.27
N ASP A 18 -6.78 -21.23 10.77
CA ASP A 18 -7.94 -21.68 10.01
C ASP A 18 -8.76 -20.50 9.46
N GLN A 19 -8.94 -19.46 10.28
CA GLN A 19 -9.64 -18.25 9.87
C GLN A 19 -8.89 -17.53 8.75
N VAL A 20 -7.57 -17.38 8.85
CA VAL A 20 -6.74 -16.78 7.79
C VAL A 20 -6.85 -17.58 6.49
N GLN A 21 -6.79 -18.90 6.56
CA GLN A 21 -6.91 -19.76 5.39
C GLN A 21 -8.28 -19.59 4.71
N ARG A 22 -9.37 -19.57 5.47
CA ARG A 22 -10.73 -19.32 4.95
C ARG A 22 -10.85 -17.95 4.29
N THR A 23 -10.28 -16.91 4.90
CA THR A 23 -10.32 -15.54 4.36
C THR A 23 -9.49 -15.40 3.08
N LEU A 24 -8.36 -16.10 2.96
CA LEU A 24 -7.52 -16.06 1.76
C LEU A 24 -8.03 -16.96 0.62
N GLN A 25 -8.87 -17.95 0.92
CA GLN A 25 -9.35 -18.94 -0.04
C GLN A 25 -9.89 -18.34 -1.36
N PRO A 26 -10.70 -17.27 -1.37
CA PRO A 26 -11.22 -16.70 -2.62
C PRO A 26 -10.12 -16.15 -3.53
N ILE A 27 -9.04 -15.62 -2.94
CA ILE A 27 -7.89 -15.07 -3.67
C ILE A 27 -6.97 -16.20 -4.14
N LEU A 28 -6.86 -17.29 -3.37
CA LEU A 28 -6.03 -18.45 -3.71
C LEU A 28 -6.69 -19.41 -4.71
N SER A 29 -8.01 -19.36 -4.87
CA SER A 29 -8.77 -20.26 -5.75
C SER A 29 -8.64 -19.94 -7.24
N GLN A 30 -8.10 -18.77 -7.59
CA GLN A 30 -7.88 -18.35 -8.99
C GLN A 30 -6.49 -17.73 -9.14
N PRO A 31 -5.84 -17.85 -10.31
CA PRO A 31 -4.59 -17.16 -10.57
C PRO A 31 -4.75 -15.65 -10.42
N LEU A 32 -3.80 -14.99 -9.74
CA LEU A 32 -3.85 -13.55 -9.53
C LEU A 32 -3.91 -12.77 -10.87
N GLY A 33 -3.25 -13.29 -11.92
CA GLY A 33 -3.30 -12.72 -13.28
C GLY A 33 -4.70 -12.66 -13.90
N GLU A 34 -5.64 -13.50 -13.45
CA GLU A 34 -7.04 -13.49 -13.90
C GLU A 34 -7.94 -12.61 -13.02
N LEU A 35 -7.56 -12.42 -11.75
CA LEU A 35 -8.28 -11.59 -10.78
C LEU A 35 -7.97 -10.10 -10.96
N LEU A 36 -6.71 -9.73 -11.13
CA LEU A 36 -6.27 -8.33 -11.19
C LEU A 36 -6.92 -7.51 -12.33
N PRO A 37 -7.15 -8.05 -13.55
CA PRO A 37 -7.80 -7.31 -14.61
C PRO A 37 -9.28 -6.97 -14.33
N LYS A 38 -9.92 -7.69 -13.41
CA LYS A 38 -11.35 -7.47 -13.04
C LYS A 38 -11.52 -6.33 -12.02
N LEU A 39 -10.41 -5.84 -11.46
CA LEU A 39 -10.41 -4.82 -10.41
C LEU A 39 -10.09 -3.44 -10.98
N THR A 40 -10.62 -2.40 -10.35
CA THR A 40 -10.18 -1.03 -10.63
C THR A 40 -8.70 -0.86 -10.25
N PRO A 41 -7.97 0.13 -10.83
CA PRO A 41 -6.56 0.34 -10.51
C PRO A 41 -6.28 0.49 -9.02
N ILE A 42 -7.19 1.14 -8.27
CA ILE A 42 -7.02 1.33 -6.83
C ILE A 42 -7.23 0.03 -6.04
N GLN A 43 -8.29 -0.73 -6.37
CA GLN A 43 -8.57 -2.02 -5.76
C GLN A 43 -7.45 -3.03 -6.04
N ARG A 44 -6.84 -2.96 -7.23
CA ARG A 44 -5.67 -3.76 -7.59
C ARG A 44 -4.49 -3.47 -6.67
N CYS A 45 -4.15 -2.20 -6.49
CA CYS A 45 -3.07 -1.78 -5.60
C CYS A 45 -3.31 -2.22 -4.15
N GLU A 46 -4.55 -2.14 -3.67
CA GLU A 46 -4.92 -2.62 -2.33
C GLU A 46 -4.73 -4.12 -2.18
N LEU A 47 -5.24 -4.90 -3.13
CA LEU A 47 -5.12 -6.35 -3.11
C LEU A 47 -3.65 -6.77 -3.10
N GLU A 48 -2.84 -6.24 -4.02
CA GLU A 48 -1.41 -6.55 -4.09
C GLU A 48 -0.67 -6.15 -2.81
N ALA A 49 -0.97 -4.99 -2.22
CA ALA A 49 -0.36 -4.54 -0.97
C ALA A 49 -0.78 -5.42 0.24
N LEU A 50 -2.05 -5.81 0.31
CA LEU A 50 -2.58 -6.69 1.36
C LEU A 50 -2.03 -8.12 1.26
N VAL A 51 -1.86 -8.64 0.04
CA VAL A 51 -1.22 -9.94 -0.19
C VAL A 51 0.24 -9.89 0.26
N ALA A 52 0.98 -8.86 -0.12
CA ALA A 52 2.36 -8.67 0.33
C ALA A 52 2.44 -8.54 1.86
N TYR A 53 1.53 -7.81 2.49
CA TYR A 53 1.48 -7.66 3.94
C TYR A 53 1.20 -9.00 4.64
N SER A 54 0.24 -9.77 4.11
CA SER A 54 -0.13 -11.08 4.63
C SER A 54 1.04 -12.06 4.57
N ILE A 55 1.75 -12.14 3.44
CA ILE A 55 2.90 -13.03 3.28
C ILE A 55 4.00 -12.69 4.30
N ASN A 56 4.37 -11.42 4.41
CA ASN A 56 5.39 -10.98 5.37
C ASN A 56 4.96 -11.23 6.81
N THR A 57 3.68 -11.07 7.13
CA THR A 57 3.13 -11.32 8.47
C THR A 57 3.14 -12.81 8.79
N LEU A 58 2.74 -13.68 7.86
CA LEU A 58 2.79 -15.13 8.04
C LEU A 58 4.22 -15.62 8.21
N PHE A 59 5.17 -15.07 7.45
CA PHE A 59 6.58 -15.37 7.62
C PHE A 59 7.12 -14.91 8.98
N TRP A 60 6.73 -13.73 9.45
CA TRP A 60 7.05 -13.25 10.80
C TRP A 60 6.50 -14.17 11.89
N ILE A 61 5.26 -14.67 11.73
CA ILE A 61 4.65 -15.66 12.65
C ILE A 61 5.46 -16.98 12.63
N TYR A 62 5.83 -17.46 11.44
CA TYR A 62 6.66 -18.65 11.28
C TYR A 62 7.99 -18.54 12.04
N LEU A 63 8.70 -17.40 11.92
CA LEU A 63 9.94 -17.18 12.66
C LEU A 63 9.73 -17.28 14.18
N LYS A 64 8.64 -16.69 14.70
CA LYS A 64 8.33 -16.75 16.14
C LYS A 64 8.08 -18.16 16.63
N ILE A 65 7.40 -18.99 15.83
CA ILE A 65 7.12 -20.38 16.19
C ILE A 65 8.41 -21.21 16.24
N ASN A 66 9.36 -20.91 15.36
CA ASN A 66 10.67 -21.54 15.35
C ASN A 66 11.66 -20.97 16.38
N GLY A 67 11.21 -20.06 17.26
CA GLY A 67 12.05 -19.44 18.27
C GLY A 67 13.07 -18.43 17.73
N VAL A 68 12.96 -18.04 16.46
CA VAL A 68 13.84 -17.02 15.86
C VAL A 68 13.29 -15.63 16.18
N PRO A 69 14.06 -14.73 16.81
CA PRO A 69 13.61 -13.38 17.15
C PRO A 69 13.36 -12.56 15.88
N PRO A 70 12.10 -12.18 15.55
CA PRO A 70 11.82 -11.54 14.26
C PRO A 70 12.32 -10.10 14.17
N LYS A 71 12.65 -9.47 15.30
CA LYS A 71 13.13 -8.08 15.36
C LYS A 71 14.51 -7.92 14.73
N GLU A 72 15.31 -8.98 14.75
CA GLU A 72 16.65 -9.02 14.17
C GLU A 72 16.60 -9.49 12.70
N HIS A 73 15.45 -9.98 12.25
CA HIS A 73 15.27 -10.48 10.89
C HIS A 73 14.84 -9.37 9.91
N PRO A 74 15.33 -9.35 8.66
CA PRO A 74 14.95 -8.39 7.61
C PRO A 74 13.44 -8.32 7.27
N VAL A 75 12.63 -9.24 7.80
CA VAL A 75 11.16 -9.23 7.61
C VAL A 75 10.55 -7.96 8.21
N MET A 76 11.16 -7.40 9.26
CA MET A 76 10.66 -6.17 9.88
C MET A 76 10.77 -4.97 8.94
N SER A 77 11.87 -4.87 8.18
CA SER A 77 12.01 -3.83 7.15
C SER A 77 11.01 -4.01 6.01
N GLU A 78 10.71 -5.25 5.62
CA GLU A 78 9.69 -5.53 4.60
C GLU A 78 8.29 -5.17 5.08
N LEU A 79 7.93 -5.49 6.33
CA LEU A 79 6.65 -5.07 6.93
C LEU A 79 6.51 -3.54 6.95
N GLN A 80 7.55 -2.81 7.38
CA GLN A 80 7.56 -1.34 7.34
C GLN A 80 7.47 -0.79 5.92
N ARG A 81 8.12 -1.43 4.95
CA ARG A 81 8.03 -1.08 3.54
C ARG A 81 6.59 -1.21 3.05
N VAL A 82 5.94 -2.35 3.28
CA VAL A 82 4.54 -2.58 2.85
C VAL A 82 3.57 -1.62 3.54
N GLN A 83 3.72 -1.37 4.85
CA GLN A 83 2.90 -0.37 5.58
C GLN A 83 2.99 1.03 4.96
N ARG A 84 4.19 1.45 4.51
CA ARG A 84 4.35 2.72 3.79
C ARG A 84 3.60 2.74 2.46
N TYR A 85 3.53 1.63 1.73
CA TYR A 85 2.74 1.53 0.50
C TYR A 85 1.24 1.56 0.77
N ILE A 86 0.75 0.86 1.80
CA ILE A 86 -0.65 0.95 2.23
C ILE A 86 -1.01 2.41 2.57
N ALA A 87 -0.13 3.13 3.27
CA ALA A 87 -0.34 4.55 3.57
C ALA A 87 -0.41 5.42 2.30
N LYS A 88 0.42 5.15 1.28
CA LYS A 88 0.35 5.85 -0.02
C LYS A 88 -0.97 5.57 -0.75
N ILE A 89 -1.41 4.32 -0.75
CA ILE A 89 -2.69 3.91 -1.37
C ILE A 89 -3.85 4.63 -0.68
N ASN A 90 -3.88 4.64 0.66
CA ASN A 90 -4.93 5.33 1.42
C ASN A 90 -4.95 6.83 1.16
N ARG A 91 -3.78 7.48 1.04
CA ARG A 91 -3.70 8.89 0.64
C ARG A 91 -4.29 9.09 -0.75
N ALA A 92 -3.88 8.29 -1.73
CA ALA A 92 -4.38 8.39 -3.11
C ALA A 92 -5.91 8.25 -3.21
N LYS A 93 -6.52 7.36 -2.40
CA LYS A 93 -7.98 7.28 -2.29
C LYS A 93 -8.60 8.59 -1.80
N THR A 94 -8.10 9.11 -0.68
CA THR A 94 -8.64 10.33 -0.06
C THR A 94 -8.41 11.57 -0.92
N THR A 95 -7.33 11.62 -1.68
CA THR A 95 -7.06 12.72 -2.60
C THR A 95 -7.90 12.59 -3.87
N GLY A 96 -8.16 11.38 -4.38
CA GLY A 96 -9.07 11.16 -5.52
C GLY A 96 -10.53 11.56 -5.23
N ASP A 97 -11.01 11.34 -4.01
CA ASP A 97 -12.34 11.81 -3.57
C ASP A 97 -12.36 13.34 -3.38
N LYS A 98 -11.28 13.91 -2.84
CA LYS A 98 -11.11 15.37 -2.74
C LYS A 98 -10.85 16.04 -4.09
N ASP A 99 -10.33 15.34 -5.09
CA ASP A 99 -10.23 15.88 -6.45
C ASP A 99 -11.59 15.91 -7.14
N SER A 100 -12.60 15.20 -6.63
CA SER A 100 -13.96 15.24 -7.20
C SER A 100 -14.85 16.30 -6.53
N GLN A 101 -14.59 16.68 -5.27
CA GLN A 101 -15.32 17.76 -4.56
C GLN A 101 -14.52 19.04 -4.31
N ASP A 102 -13.19 18.99 -4.33
CA ASP A 102 -12.25 20.06 -3.96
C ASP A 102 -11.35 20.50 -5.14
N ARG A 103 -11.65 20.00 -6.36
CA ARG A 103 -11.24 20.63 -7.63
C ARG A 103 -11.75 22.06 -7.80
N GLN A 104 -12.60 22.53 -6.88
CA GLN A 104 -13.02 23.92 -6.84
C GLN A 104 -12.12 24.81 -5.98
N SER A 105 -11.21 24.28 -5.14
CA SER A 105 -10.62 25.13 -4.08
C SER A 105 -9.11 25.08 -3.84
N LYS A 106 -8.35 23.98 -4.01
CA LYS A 106 -6.97 24.01 -3.43
C LYS A 106 -5.81 23.21 -4.02
N ASP A 107 -5.95 22.50 -5.13
CA ASP A 107 -4.79 21.94 -5.86
C ASP A 107 -4.80 22.25 -7.36
N LYS A 108 -5.32 23.45 -7.73
CA LYS A 108 -4.61 24.21 -8.76
C LYS A 108 -3.30 24.66 -8.13
N ARG A 109 -2.25 23.82 -8.16
CA ARG A 109 -0.97 24.43 -8.51
C ARG A 109 -1.21 24.97 -9.90
N PRO A 110 -1.26 26.29 -10.11
CA PRO A 110 -1.28 26.75 -11.47
C PRO A 110 0.07 26.31 -12.02
N MET A 111 0.08 25.25 -12.81
CA MET A 111 1.01 25.14 -13.93
C MET A 111 0.62 26.21 -14.96
N GLN A 112 0.35 27.43 -14.50
CA GLN A 112 0.34 28.61 -15.32
C GLN A 112 1.79 29.02 -15.30
N VAL A 113 2.48 28.58 -16.33
CA VAL A 113 3.71 29.23 -16.74
C VAL A 113 3.37 30.71 -16.86
N ASP A 114 4.17 31.57 -16.22
CA ASP A 114 4.00 33.01 -16.33
C ASP A 114 4.29 33.39 -17.79
N SER A 115 3.21 33.48 -18.57
CA SER A 115 3.28 33.81 -19.99
C SER A 115 3.84 35.20 -20.21
N GLY A 116 3.65 36.11 -19.25
CA GLY A 116 4.23 37.46 -19.28
C GLY A 116 5.74 37.44 -19.07
N ALA A 117 6.25 36.61 -18.16
CA ALA A 117 7.68 36.39 -18.00
C ALA A 117 8.29 35.71 -19.24
N ALA A 118 7.61 34.71 -19.80
CA ALA A 118 8.04 34.06 -21.05
C ALA A 118 8.07 35.05 -22.22
N GLU A 119 7.06 35.92 -22.35
CA GLU A 119 6.99 36.95 -23.39
C GLU A 119 8.07 38.01 -23.22
N ARG A 120 8.36 38.45 -21.99
CA ARG A 120 9.48 39.35 -21.69
C ARG A 120 10.84 38.73 -22.05
N LEU A 121 11.04 37.44 -21.75
CA LEU A 121 12.25 36.71 -22.10
C LEU A 121 12.44 36.61 -23.62
N ILE A 122 11.37 36.25 -24.34
CA ILE A 122 11.38 36.20 -25.81
C ILE A 122 11.70 37.58 -26.38
N ARG A 123 11.04 38.63 -25.90
CA ARG A 123 11.24 40.01 -26.37
C ARG A 123 12.65 40.53 -26.09
N GLY A 124 13.21 40.22 -24.91
CA GLY A 124 14.59 40.55 -24.56
C GLY A 124 15.62 39.82 -25.43
N ALA A 125 15.33 38.58 -25.84
CA ALA A 125 16.20 37.79 -26.71
C ALA A 125 16.16 38.24 -28.19
N ILE A 126 15.00 38.66 -28.70
CA ILE A 126 14.85 39.11 -30.10
C ILE A 126 15.06 40.61 -30.32
N GLY A 127 14.98 41.43 -29.26
CA GLY A 127 15.16 42.89 -29.32
C GLY A 127 16.61 43.36 -29.35
N SER A 128 17.61 42.46 -29.38
CA SER A 128 19.05 42.77 -29.51
C SER A 128 19.60 42.46 -30.91
N LYS A 129 18.85 42.77 -31.96
CA LYS A 129 19.42 42.95 -33.29
C LYS A 129 19.04 44.35 -33.79
N GLU A 130 20.06 45.20 -33.85
CA GLU A 130 20.11 46.40 -34.69
C GLU A 130 19.69 46.09 -36.14
#